data_AF-A0A2E8KTW9-F1
#
_entry.id   AF-A0A2E8KTW9-F1
#
_cell.length_a   1.000
_cell.length_b   1.000
_cell.length_c   1.000
_cell.angle_alpha   90.00
_cell.angle_beta   90.00
_cell.angle_gamma   90.00
#
_symmetry.space_group_name_H-M   'P 1'
#
loop_
_entity.id
_entity.type
_entity.pdbx_description
1 polymer ?
#
loop_
_entity_poly.entity_id
_entity_poly.type
_entity_poly.pdbx_seq_one_letter_code
_entity_poly.pdbx_strand_id
1 'polypeptide(L)'
;MELFNQEEVELVIHTGDISQPKTIECFSTLKSPLIGVFGNNDLDESGLEESIKRNGFSFQHPPLIKKIEGKKIAVFHEPDSIEEFLQK
;
A
#
# COMPACT_ATOMS: atom_id res chain seq x y z
N MET A 1 -2.74 -13.52 4.64
CA MET A 1 -1.27 -13.36 4.69
C MET A 1 -0.54 -14.66 4.42
N GLU A 2 -1.09 -15.80 4.84
CA GLU A 2 -0.48 -17.14 4.65
C GLU A 2 0.02 -17.39 3.22
N LEU A 3 -0.79 -17.09 2.19
CA LEU A 3 -0.38 -17.24 0.79
C LEU A 3 0.90 -16.46 0.46
N PHE A 4 0.96 -15.16 0.77
CA PHE A 4 2.15 -14.34 0.53
C PHE A 4 3.38 -14.85 1.29
N ASN A 5 3.19 -15.35 2.51
CA ASN A 5 4.26 -15.90 3.32
C ASN A 5 4.75 -17.27 2.80
N GLN A 6 3.86 -18.07 2.22
CA GLN A 6 4.18 -19.38 1.63
C GLN A 6 4.89 -19.23 0.29
N GLU A 7 4.47 -18.26 -0.52
CA GLU A 7 5.11 -17.91 -1.80
C GLU A 7 6.39 -17.08 -1.63
N GLU A 8 6.79 -16.79 -0.38
CA GLU A 8 8.02 -16.06 -0.02
C GLU A 8 8.20 -14.75 -0.81
N VAL A 9 7.10 -14.01 -1.03
CA VAL A 9 7.13 -12.78 -1.83
C VAL A 9 8.01 -11.73 -1.18
N GLU A 10 8.86 -11.06 -1.95
CA GLU A 10 9.80 -10.06 -1.42
C GLU A 10 9.13 -8.74 -0.98
N LEU A 11 7.94 -8.45 -1.54
CA LEU A 11 7.21 -7.21 -1.29
C LEU A 11 5.72 -7.40 -1.58
N VAL A 12 4.87 -6.82 -0.72
CA VAL A 12 3.44 -6.66 -1.00
C VAL A 12 3.14 -5.17 -1.22
N ILE A 13 2.36 -4.86 -2.25
CA ILE A 13 1.90 -3.51 -2.57
C ILE A 13 0.38 -3.47 -2.46
N HIS A 14 -0.17 -2.61 -1.61
CA HIS A 14 -1.62 -2.38 -1.48
C HIS A 14 -2.02 -1.09 -2.21
N THR A 15 -3.09 -1.16 -3.00
CA THR A 15 -3.55 -0.06 -3.86
C THR A 15 -4.61 0.81 -3.19
N GLY A 16 -4.57 0.99 -1.87
CA GLY A 16 -5.58 1.73 -1.11
C GLY A 16 -6.85 0.95 -0.75
N ASP A 17 -7.78 1.62 -0.10
CA ASP A 17 -9.02 1.08 0.46
C ASP A 17 -8.78 -0.02 1.48
N ILE A 18 -7.89 0.25 2.43
CA ILE A 18 -7.73 -0.56 3.64
C ILE A 18 -8.99 -0.43 4.53
N SER A 19 -9.59 0.76 4.53
CA SER A 19 -10.81 1.21 5.21
C SER A 19 -10.77 1.29 6.73
N GLN A 20 -10.08 0.38 7.43
CA GLN A 20 -10.12 0.31 8.90
C GLN A 20 -8.77 -0.04 9.53
N PRO A 21 -8.43 0.48 10.73
CA PRO A 21 -7.21 0.14 11.45
C PRO A 21 -7.09 -1.36 11.73
N LYS A 22 -8.22 -2.04 11.96
CA LYS A 22 -8.24 -3.48 12.21
C LYS A 22 -7.84 -4.29 10.97
N THR A 23 -8.18 -3.81 9.77
CA THR A 23 -7.79 -4.46 8.52
C THR A 23 -6.28 -4.45 8.38
N ILE A 24 -5.63 -3.30 8.62
CA ILE A 24 -4.17 -3.24 8.53
C ILE A 24 -3.49 -4.08 9.62
N GLU A 25 -4.08 -4.21 10.81
CA GLU A 25 -3.54 -5.07 11.87
C GLU A 25 -3.50 -6.56 11.46
N CYS A 26 -4.41 -7.02 10.60
CA CYS A 26 -4.35 -8.39 10.07
C CYS A 26 -3.07 -8.66 9.25
N PHE A 27 -2.43 -7.62 8.71
CA PHE A 27 -1.17 -7.74 7.97
C PHE A 27 0.05 -7.85 8.89
N SER A 28 -0.08 -7.70 10.22
CA SER A 28 1.03 -7.84 11.18
C SER A 28 1.77 -9.18 11.12
N THR A 29 1.13 -10.22 10.57
CA THR A 29 1.70 -11.56 10.38
C THR A 29 2.43 -11.73 9.04
N LEU A 30 2.42 -10.72 8.17
CA LEU A 30 3.16 -10.72 6.91
C LEU A 30 4.66 -10.66 7.20
N LYS A 31 5.42 -11.58 6.60
CA LYS A 31 6.88 -11.65 6.78
C LYS A 31 7.62 -10.68 5.86
N SER A 32 7.01 -10.29 4.75
CA SER A 32 7.55 -9.34 3.79
C SER A 32 7.11 -7.92 4.10
N PRO A 33 7.84 -6.90 3.61
CA PRO A 33 7.41 -5.52 3.73
C PRO A 33 6.07 -5.29 3.02
N LEU A 34 5.23 -4.46 3.64
CA LEU A 34 4.02 -3.93 3.03
C LEU A 34 4.20 -2.45 2.75
N ILE A 35 4.01 -2.07 1.49
CA ILE A 35 3.91 -0.68 1.08
C ILE A 35 2.57 -0.44 0.38
N GLY A 36 2.13 0.80 0.29
CA GLY A 36 0.91 1.10 -0.44
C GLY A 36 0.62 2.57 -0.63
N VAL A 37 -0.52 2.81 -1.27
CA VAL A 37 -1.13 4.13 -1.36
C VAL A 37 -2.44 4.15 -0.58
N PHE A 38 -2.88 5.32 -0.13
CA PHE A 38 -4.23 5.49 0.40
C PHE A 38 -5.27 5.52 -0.71
N GLY A 39 -6.41 4.90 -0.44
CA GLY A 39 -7.64 5.03 -1.22
C GLY A 39 -8.55 6.11 -0.67
N ASN A 40 -9.65 6.39 -1.37
CA ASN A 40 -10.58 7.43 -0.95
C ASN A 40 -11.27 7.08 0.37
N ASN A 41 -11.44 5.78 0.68
CA ASN A 41 -12.03 5.33 1.94
C ASN A 41 -11.05 5.34 3.13
N ASP A 42 -9.77 5.67 2.92
CA ASP A 42 -8.74 5.62 3.96
C ASP A 42 -8.48 6.98 4.65
N LEU A 43 -8.79 8.09 3.98
CA LEU A 43 -8.27 9.42 4.33
C LEU A 43 -8.85 9.98 5.63
N ASP A 44 -10.10 9.63 5.94
CA ASP A 44 -10.82 10.14 7.12
C ASP A 44 -10.91 9.08 8.23
N GLU A 45 -10.26 7.92 8.07
CA GLU A 45 -10.34 6.84 9.04
C GLU A 45 -9.40 7.07 10.23
N SER A 46 -10.01 7.42 11.37
CA SER A 46 -9.29 7.66 12.62
C SER A 46 -8.48 6.44 13.06
N GLY A 47 -7.19 6.62 13.33
CA GLY A 47 -6.33 5.55 13.85
C GLY A 47 -5.66 4.70 12.77
N LEU A 48 -6.01 4.88 11.48
CA LEU A 48 -5.46 4.07 10.40
C LEU A 48 -3.96 4.35 10.22
N GLU A 49 -3.59 5.63 10.15
CA GLU A 49 -2.18 6.03 10.06
C GLU A 49 -1.35 5.56 11.25
N GLU A 50 -1.87 5.69 12.48
CA GLU A 50 -1.18 5.21 13.68
C GLU A 50 -1.02 3.69 13.67
N SER A 51 -2.02 2.97 13.18
CA SER A 51 -1.95 1.51 13.02
C SER A 51 -0.91 1.10 11.97
N ILE A 52 -0.87 1.78 10.82
CA ILE A 52 0.15 1.59 9.78
C ILE A 52 1.55 1.80 10.37
N LYS A 53 1.76 2.92 11.07
CA LYS A 53 3.06 3.25 11.71
C LYS A 53 3.44 2.22 12.78
N ARG A 54 2.49 1.80 13.62
CA ARG A 54 2.71 0.79 14.68
C ARG A 54 3.15 -0.56 14.12
N ASN A 55 2.62 -0.96 12.96
CA ASN A 55 2.98 -2.21 12.30
C ASN A 55 4.20 -2.10 11.39
N GLY A 56 4.84 -0.92 11.30
CA GLY A 56 6.04 -0.71 10.47
C GLY A 56 5.76 -0.70 8.96
N PHE A 57 4.52 -0.46 8.55
CA PHE A 57 4.12 -0.38 7.15
C PHE A 57 4.30 1.04 6.60
N SER A 58 4.37 1.17 5.28
CA SER A 58 4.56 2.46 4.61
C SER A 58 3.45 2.75 3.61
N PHE A 59 2.60 3.71 3.94
CA PHE A 59 1.54 4.19 3.06
C PHE A 59 1.71 5.70 2.82
N GLN A 60 1.29 6.14 1.65
CA GLN A 60 1.33 7.54 1.23
C GLN A 60 0.16 7.85 0.30
N HIS A 61 -0.06 9.12 -0.02
CA HIS A 61 -0.98 9.46 -1.11
C HIS A 61 -0.42 8.97 -2.47
N PRO A 62 -1.30 8.54 -3.40
CA PRO A 62 -0.87 8.19 -4.75
C PRO A 62 -0.30 9.42 -5.49
N PRO A 63 0.66 9.22 -6.41
CA PRO A 63 1.26 7.94 -6.76
C PRO A 63 2.40 7.50 -5.83
N LEU A 64 2.54 6.19 -5.64
CA LEU A 64 3.77 5.58 -5.13
C LEU A 64 4.66 5.15 -6.29
N ILE A 65 5.85 5.76 -6.39
CA ILE A 65 6.84 5.45 -7.41
C ILE A 65 7.96 4.61 -6.81
N LYS A 66 8.16 3.41 -7.34
CA LYS A 66 9.20 2.49 -6.87
C LYS A 66 9.98 1.90 -8.04
N LYS A 67 11.28 1.71 -7.84
CA LYS A 67 12.12 0.88 -8.73
C LYS A 67 12.24 -0.51 -8.11
N ILE A 68 11.73 -1.52 -8.79
CA ILE A 68 11.75 -2.93 -8.35
C ILE A 68 12.32 -3.74 -9.50
N GLU A 69 13.41 -4.48 -9.24
CA GLU A 69 14.10 -5.31 -10.25
C GLU A 69 14.34 -4.59 -11.60
N GLY A 70 14.78 -3.33 -11.53
CA GLY A 70 15.04 -2.51 -12.72
C GLY A 70 13.79 -1.91 -13.38
N LYS A 71 12.58 -2.32 -13.00
CA LYS A 71 11.32 -1.75 -13.49
C LYS A 71 10.90 -0.56 -12.64
N LYS A 72 10.46 0.53 -13.28
CA LYS A 72 9.82 1.66 -12.60
C LYS A 72 8.32 1.39 -12.55
N ILE A 73 7.78 1.28 -11.35
CA ILE A 73 6.38 0.99 -11.08
C ILE A 73 5.76 2.23 -10.44
N ALA A 74 4.59 2.63 -10.95
CA ALA A 74 3.75 3.67 -10.37
C ALA A 74 2.45 3.03 -9.88
N VAL A 75 2.11 3.26 -8.62
CA VAL A 75 0.94 2.66 -7.96
C VAL A 75 -0.05 3.77 -7.65
N PHE A 76 -1.30 3.56 -8.05
CA PHE A 76 -2.43 4.46 -7.84
C PHE A 76 -3.57 3.66 -7.21
N HIS A 77 -4.48 4.38 -6.57
CA HIS A 77 -5.76 3.81 -6.14
C HIS A 77 -6.79 3.91 -7.28
N GLU A 78 -6.99 5.12 -7.81
CA GLU A 78 -7.91 5.40 -8.91
C GLU A 78 -7.17 5.66 -10.24
N PRO A 79 -7.78 5.32 -11.38
CA PRO A 79 -7.16 5.49 -12.69
C PRO A 79 -7.09 6.95 -13.18
N ASP A 80 -7.95 7.83 -12.67
CA ASP A 80 -8.20 9.17 -13.21
C ASP A 80 -6.94 10.04 -13.33
N SER A 81 -6.00 9.89 -12.39
CA SER A 81 -4.75 10.67 -12.36
C SER A 81 -3.61 10.08 -13.20
N ILE A 82 -3.78 8.89 -13.79
CA ILE A 82 -2.72 8.18 -14.51
C ILE A 82 -2.35 8.92 -15.80
N GLU A 83 -3.34 9.36 -16.57
CA GLU A 83 -3.08 10.05 -17.85
C GLU A 83 -2.29 11.34 -17.63
N GLU A 84 -2.67 12.15 -16.64
CA GLU A 84 -1.94 13.37 -16.27
C GLU A 84 -0.52 13.05 -15.80
N PHE A 85 -0.35 11.98 -15.02
CA PHE A 85 0.96 11.56 -14.54
C PHE A 85 1.89 11.13 -15.67
N LEU A 86 1.38 10.45 -16.69
CA LEU A 86 2.17 9.97 -17.84
C LEU A 86 2.60 11.09 -18.79
N GLN A 87 1.96 12.25 -18.75
CA GLN A 87 2.30 13.41 -19.56
C GLN A 87 3.46 14.24 -18.97
N LYS A 88 3.92 13.93 -17.75
CA LYS A 88 5.03 14.59 -17.04
C LYS A 88 6.36 13.89 -17.31
#